data_AF-C0EZ38-F1
#
_entry.id   AF-C0EZ38-F1
#
_cell.length_a   1.000
_cell.length_b   1.000
_cell.length_c   1.000
_cell.angle_alpha   90.00
_cell.angle_beta   90.00
_cell.angle_gamma   90.00
#
_symmetry.space_group_name_H-M   'P 1'
#
loop_
_entity.id
_entity.type
_entity.pdbx_description
1 polymer ?
#
loop_
_entity_poly.entity_id
_entity_poly.type
_entity_poly.pdbx_seq_one_letter_code
_entity_poly.pdbx_strand_id
1 'polypeptide(L)'
;MDIKISFDKTAFQCKPTNRQTAFMKKRLPKEEDYYDIKTIAERIGNHGHSFLPATFEGLASKQENFEQCQLFGIDFDDEPDYEKIKKKLMEYHLPIVFSYHTFSSTPEHPKYRIILCHIVPITEKWLADMILKMLKKMFPEADKHCFETARLFYGGKGLIEFHEVIEETGENTFNVYNLIQEFEKFLYIHDSRNFSRNLKLFARNYKLNIHNNHFDIYEYNTQRGCISTDPNTNEEKIGSNIKYELYIPNTSSKIIFYELQEEAVKKESSSQRIRKKSAITIMKKVSNDKICNCCRLWRDFINGEPLDHNTRFSLATNIRFLTGYQKKFFDTLNKYYPDTDISKWKGYFNYMKRQNYNPTGCNDCKYKDTCNHKTNLLETLCGRKQITYFNKQSFISVDESVAQVSSELNAALKKNTTNIHLIPGQTGIGKTTIYVKLIKSRPRKKPFLIAVPTNNLKSELVQKIGRDKVLEIPSFEDLPLPPELRQTIEKNYSMGFINDALESIKTYSHNSKDNSIFMNYLHPETALAHSSKCVIMTHARFLTLPNRVLKNFEVLIDEDILYTMLTRTALFKFLLSKKL
;
A
#
# COMPACT_ATOMS: atom_id res chain seq x y z
N MET A 1 28.87 -9.43 -22.12
CA MET A 1 29.05 -8.41 -21.05
C MET A 1 30.52 -8.20 -20.79
N ASP A 2 31.04 -7.05 -21.22
CA ASP A 2 32.39 -6.58 -20.88
C ASP A 2 32.37 -5.82 -19.56
N ILE A 3 33.30 -6.16 -18.67
CA ILE A 3 33.42 -5.57 -17.34
C ILE A 3 34.76 -4.85 -17.24
N LYS A 4 34.72 -3.61 -16.76
CA LYS A 4 35.93 -2.84 -16.42
C LYS A 4 36.47 -3.32 -15.06
N ILE A 5 37.73 -3.72 -15.02
CA ILE A 5 38.33 -4.29 -13.82
C ILE A 5 39.85 -4.13 -13.87
N SER A 6 40.48 -4.05 -12.70
CA SER A 6 41.94 -4.06 -12.54
C SER A 6 42.42 -5.44 -12.09
N PHE A 7 43.18 -6.14 -12.94
CA PHE A 7 43.97 -7.31 -12.52
C PHE A 7 45.45 -7.12 -12.70
N ASP A 8 46.19 -7.78 -11.83
CA ASP A 8 47.64 -7.78 -11.87
C ASP A 8 48.08 -8.57 -13.09
N LYS A 9 48.88 -7.97 -13.99
CA LYS A 9 49.47 -8.70 -15.13
C LYS A 9 50.38 -9.85 -14.69
N THR A 10 50.86 -9.84 -13.45
CA THR A 10 51.66 -10.93 -12.89
C THR A 10 50.76 -12.01 -12.27
N ALA A 11 50.84 -13.23 -12.81
CA ALA A 11 50.25 -14.42 -12.23
C ALA A 11 51.06 -14.93 -11.03
N PHE A 12 50.39 -15.48 -10.03
CA PHE A 12 51.02 -16.13 -8.88
C PHE A 12 50.51 -17.56 -8.73
N GLN A 13 51.39 -18.47 -8.31
CA GLN A 13 51.04 -19.86 -7.99
C GLN A 13 50.87 -20.09 -6.47
N CYS A 14 51.19 -19.06 -5.67
CA CYS A 14 51.08 -19.07 -4.21
C CYS A 14 50.81 -17.65 -3.70
N LYS A 15 50.50 -17.51 -2.41
CA LYS A 15 50.18 -16.21 -1.82
C LYS A 15 51.37 -15.23 -1.98
N PRO A 16 51.16 -14.03 -2.56
CA PRO A 16 52.22 -13.04 -2.69
C PRO A 16 52.81 -12.63 -1.34
N THR A 17 54.11 -12.33 -1.30
CA THR A 17 54.77 -11.76 -0.12
C THR A 17 54.23 -10.36 0.20
N ASN A 18 54.45 -9.89 1.44
CA ASN A 18 54.05 -8.54 1.85
C ASN A 18 54.65 -7.44 0.94
N ARG A 19 55.90 -7.63 0.51
CA ARG A 19 56.58 -6.71 -0.42
C ARG A 19 55.92 -6.72 -1.79
N GLN A 20 55.65 -7.90 -2.37
CA GLN A 20 54.95 -8.03 -3.65
C GLN A 20 53.55 -7.42 -3.58
N THR A 21 52.81 -7.67 -2.49
CA THR A 21 51.49 -7.09 -2.25
C THR A 21 51.52 -5.56 -2.23
N ALA A 22 52.52 -4.96 -1.58
CA ALA A 22 52.66 -3.51 -1.52
C ALA A 22 52.94 -2.89 -2.91
N PHE A 23 53.75 -3.54 -3.76
CA PHE A 23 53.96 -3.11 -5.14
C PHE A 23 52.71 -3.28 -5.99
N MET A 24 52.05 -4.43 -5.86
CA MET A 24 50.82 -4.77 -6.56
C MET A 24 49.73 -3.71 -6.33
N LYS A 25 49.47 -3.31 -5.08
CA LYS A 25 48.50 -2.26 -4.74
C LYS A 25 48.79 -0.90 -5.36
N LYS A 26 50.05 -0.60 -5.72
CA LYS A 26 50.43 0.67 -6.37
C LYS A 26 50.25 0.64 -7.89
N ARG A 27 50.40 -0.53 -8.52
CA ARG A 27 50.29 -0.69 -9.99
C ARG A 27 48.87 -1.02 -10.45
N LEU A 28 48.13 -1.84 -9.70
CA LEU A 28 46.82 -2.36 -10.07
C LEU A 28 45.85 -1.28 -10.57
N PRO A 29 45.71 -0.12 -9.88
CA PRO A 29 44.80 0.92 -10.35
C PRO A 29 45.15 1.53 -11.72
N LYS A 30 46.37 1.30 -12.22
CA LYS A 30 46.83 1.77 -13.54
C LYS A 30 46.74 0.68 -14.62
N GLU A 31 46.29 -0.51 -14.26
CA GLU A 31 46.18 -1.69 -15.12
C GLU A 31 44.72 -2.13 -15.25
N GLU A 32 43.81 -1.15 -15.36
CA GLU A 32 42.41 -1.39 -15.70
C GLU A 32 42.21 -1.57 -17.20
N ASP A 33 41.30 -2.47 -17.58
CA ASP A 33 40.89 -2.70 -18.96
C ASP A 33 39.53 -3.45 -18.96
N TYR A 34 38.93 -3.61 -20.13
CA TYR A 34 37.64 -4.30 -20.30
C TYR A 34 37.86 -5.75 -20.69
N TYR A 35 37.15 -6.66 -20.01
CA TYR A 35 37.21 -8.09 -20.30
C TYR A 35 35.83 -8.72 -20.17
N ASP A 36 35.58 -9.74 -20.97
CA ASP A 36 34.43 -10.60 -20.79
C ASP A 36 34.57 -11.40 -19.47
N ILE A 37 33.43 -11.75 -18.88
CA ILE A 37 33.39 -12.40 -17.57
C ILE A 37 34.10 -13.77 -17.53
N LYS A 38 34.15 -14.49 -18.64
CA LYS A 38 34.82 -15.79 -18.72
C LYS A 38 36.33 -15.61 -18.65
N THR A 39 36.88 -14.65 -19.38
CA THR A 39 38.30 -14.27 -19.31
C THR A 39 38.68 -13.83 -17.89
N ILE A 40 37.80 -13.07 -17.21
CA ILE A 40 37.99 -12.67 -15.81
C ILE A 40 38.08 -13.89 -14.90
N ALA A 41 37.12 -14.81 -15.00
CA ALA A 41 37.07 -16.03 -14.20
C ALA A 41 38.29 -16.93 -14.42
N GLU A 42 38.70 -17.14 -15.67
CA GLU A 42 39.88 -17.94 -16.01
C GLU A 42 41.17 -17.33 -15.46
N ARG A 43 41.38 -16.02 -15.65
CA ARG A 43 42.59 -15.34 -15.15
C ARG A 43 42.68 -15.36 -13.62
N ILE A 44 41.58 -15.05 -12.94
CA ILE A 44 41.57 -14.99 -11.47
C ILE A 44 41.62 -16.40 -10.87
N GLY A 45 40.71 -17.27 -11.30
CA GLY A 45 40.49 -18.58 -10.68
C GLY A 45 41.58 -19.59 -11.01
N ASN A 46 41.92 -19.74 -12.30
CA ASN A 46 42.85 -20.79 -12.75
C ASN A 46 44.30 -20.31 -12.88
N HIS A 47 44.51 -19.05 -13.25
CA HIS A 47 45.85 -18.51 -13.52
C HIS A 47 46.40 -17.62 -12.38
N GLY A 48 45.68 -17.50 -11.27
CA GLY A 48 46.22 -16.88 -10.05
C GLY A 48 46.47 -15.37 -10.15
N HIS A 49 45.78 -14.67 -11.06
CA HIS A 49 45.86 -13.21 -11.14
C HIS A 49 45.07 -12.57 -9.98
N SER A 50 45.72 -11.66 -9.26
CA SER A 50 45.07 -10.89 -8.19
C SER A 50 44.35 -9.68 -8.77
N PHE A 51 43.28 -9.21 -8.14
CA PHE A 51 42.44 -8.15 -8.69
C PHE A 51 41.85 -7.22 -7.63
N LEU A 52 41.44 -6.04 -8.09
CA LEU A 52 40.56 -5.13 -7.36
C LEU A 52 39.15 -5.22 -7.99
N PRO A 53 38.10 -5.48 -7.20
CA PRO A 53 36.74 -5.52 -7.74
C PRO A 53 36.22 -4.16 -8.23
N ALA A 54 36.78 -3.07 -7.70
CA ALA A 54 36.53 -1.69 -8.10
C ALA A 54 37.72 -1.11 -8.88
N THR A 55 37.44 -0.17 -9.78
CA THR A 55 38.45 0.62 -10.51
C THR A 55 38.63 2.00 -9.88
N PHE A 56 39.76 2.64 -10.16
CA PHE A 56 40.15 3.89 -9.52
C PHE A 56 40.91 4.82 -10.45
N GLU A 57 40.53 6.10 -10.48
CA GLU A 57 41.29 7.18 -11.14
C GLU A 57 42.47 7.64 -10.27
N GLY A 58 43.39 6.71 -9.96
CA GLY A 58 44.56 6.98 -9.12
C GLY A 58 44.79 5.89 -8.08
N LEU A 59 45.37 6.25 -6.93
CA LEU A 59 45.63 5.26 -5.88
C LEU A 59 44.33 4.77 -5.23
N ALA A 60 44.11 3.46 -5.17
CA ALA A 60 42.96 2.82 -4.51
C ALA A 60 42.87 3.11 -2.99
N SER A 61 43.97 3.53 -2.36
CA SER A 61 43.97 3.92 -0.95
C SER A 61 43.23 5.23 -0.67
N LYS A 62 42.90 6.00 -1.71
CA LYS A 62 42.22 7.29 -1.63
C LYS A 62 40.76 7.12 -2.05
N GLN A 63 39.86 7.53 -1.17
CA GLN A 63 38.42 7.29 -1.36
C GLN A 63 37.86 8.10 -2.53
N GLU A 64 38.41 9.29 -2.76
CA GLU A 64 38.07 10.21 -3.84
C GLU A 64 38.41 9.69 -5.23
N ASN A 65 39.29 8.68 -5.33
CA ASN A 65 39.68 8.09 -6.61
C ASN A 65 38.75 6.95 -7.05
N PHE A 66 37.71 6.60 -6.30
CA PHE A 66 36.78 5.54 -6.70
C PHE A 66 36.08 5.92 -8.00
N GLU A 67 36.17 5.06 -9.00
CA GLU A 67 35.53 5.28 -10.29
C GLU A 67 34.25 4.45 -10.42
N GLN A 68 34.36 3.12 -10.34
CA GLN A 68 33.21 2.22 -10.39
C GLN A 68 33.47 0.87 -9.72
N CYS A 69 32.40 0.13 -9.46
CA CYS A 69 32.44 -1.25 -9.00
C CYS A 69 31.28 -2.04 -9.61
N GLN A 70 31.59 -3.15 -10.26
CA GLN A 70 30.57 -4.05 -10.82
C GLN A 70 30.65 -5.46 -10.24
N LEU A 71 31.85 -5.89 -9.83
CA LEU A 71 32.07 -7.19 -9.20
C LEU A 71 32.16 -7.04 -7.68
N PHE A 72 31.57 -7.98 -6.97
CA PHE A 72 31.55 -8.01 -5.51
C PHE A 72 32.08 -9.37 -5.03
N GLY A 73 33.28 -9.37 -4.46
CA GLY A 73 33.92 -10.58 -3.94
C GLY A 73 33.59 -10.82 -2.47
N ILE A 74 33.38 -12.08 -2.10
CA ILE A 74 33.18 -12.55 -0.72
C ILE A 74 34.23 -13.63 -0.43
N ASP A 75 35.01 -13.43 0.63
CA ASP A 75 36.14 -14.30 1.02
C ASP A 75 35.75 -15.20 2.20
N PHE A 76 35.94 -16.52 2.07
CA PHE A 76 35.59 -17.51 3.07
C PHE A 76 36.84 -18.31 3.47
N ASP A 77 37.46 -17.89 4.58
CA ASP A 77 38.72 -18.45 5.09
C ASP A 77 38.57 -19.39 6.30
N ASP A 78 37.44 -19.33 7.02
CA ASP A 78 37.15 -20.11 8.23
C ASP A 78 36.31 -21.37 7.94
N GLU A 79 36.53 -21.98 6.79
CA GLU A 79 35.96 -23.27 6.34
C GLU A 79 34.42 -23.40 6.42
N PRO A 80 33.62 -22.35 6.09
CA PRO A 80 32.19 -22.57 5.95
C PRO A 80 31.92 -23.49 4.78
N ASP A 81 30.99 -24.43 4.97
CA ASP A 81 30.57 -25.39 3.95
C ASP A 81 30.08 -24.68 2.67
N TYR A 82 30.77 -24.97 1.55
CA TYR A 82 30.53 -24.33 0.25
C TYR A 82 29.08 -24.47 -0.21
N GLU A 83 28.50 -25.67 -0.11
CA GLU A 83 27.15 -25.94 -0.57
C GLU A 83 26.10 -25.24 0.30
N LYS A 84 26.36 -25.10 1.60
CA LYS A 84 25.50 -24.30 2.49
C LYS A 84 25.55 -22.82 2.13
N ILE A 85 26.72 -22.27 1.85
CA ILE A 85 26.87 -20.87 1.43
C ILE A 85 26.23 -20.63 0.07
N LYS A 86 26.45 -21.52 -0.90
CA LYS A 86 25.82 -21.50 -2.21
C LYS A 86 24.29 -21.53 -2.11
N LYS A 87 23.73 -22.40 -1.28
CA LYS A 87 22.29 -22.44 -1.02
C LYS A 87 21.77 -21.13 -0.42
N LYS A 88 22.51 -20.55 0.53
CA LYS A 88 22.17 -19.26 1.15
C LYS A 88 22.18 -18.10 0.13
N LEU A 89 23.14 -18.08 -0.79
CA LEU A 89 23.20 -17.12 -1.90
C LEU A 89 22.00 -17.27 -2.85
N MET A 90 21.62 -18.50 -3.20
CA MET A 90 20.42 -18.78 -4.00
C MET A 90 19.13 -18.31 -3.30
N GLU A 91 18.99 -18.56 -1.99
CA GLU A 91 17.83 -18.12 -1.20
C GLU A 91 17.68 -16.58 -1.14
N TYR A 92 18.79 -15.86 -1.25
CA TYR A 92 18.83 -14.39 -1.31
C TYR A 92 18.87 -13.84 -2.74
N HIS A 93 18.67 -14.69 -3.76
CA HIS A 93 18.70 -14.27 -5.17
C HIS A 93 19.99 -13.51 -5.53
N LEU A 94 21.13 -14.01 -5.06
CA LEU A 94 22.47 -13.51 -5.36
C LEU A 94 23.21 -14.54 -6.22
N PRO A 95 23.12 -14.47 -7.56
CA PRO A 95 23.73 -15.45 -8.44
C PRO A 95 25.25 -15.40 -8.35
N ILE A 96 25.86 -16.59 -8.26
CA ILE A 96 27.31 -16.75 -8.32
C ILE A 96 27.72 -16.68 -9.77
N VAL A 97 28.59 -15.74 -10.13
CA VAL A 97 29.13 -15.67 -11.48
C VAL A 97 30.34 -16.58 -11.62
N PHE A 98 31.21 -16.59 -10.62
CA PHE A 98 32.20 -17.66 -10.47
C PHE A 98 32.69 -17.74 -9.03
N SER A 99 33.31 -18.86 -8.71
CA SER A 99 33.99 -19.06 -7.44
C SER A 99 35.26 -19.88 -7.66
N TYR A 100 36.20 -19.78 -6.72
CA TYR A 100 37.51 -20.40 -6.89
C TYR A 100 38.18 -20.73 -5.55
N HIS A 101 39.06 -21.73 -5.57
CA HIS A 101 39.89 -22.09 -4.43
C HIS A 101 41.01 -21.07 -4.23
N THR A 102 41.17 -20.59 -3.00
CA THR A 102 42.30 -19.72 -2.65
C THR A 102 43.62 -20.51 -2.65
N PHE A 103 44.77 -19.83 -2.74
CA PHE A 103 46.07 -20.50 -2.74
C PHE A 103 46.30 -21.44 -1.52
N SER A 104 45.75 -21.08 -0.37
CA SER A 104 45.87 -21.84 0.89
C SER A 104 44.76 -22.87 1.12
N SER A 105 43.84 -23.04 0.16
CA SER A 105 42.75 -24.03 0.24
C SER A 105 43.31 -25.45 0.21
N THR A 106 42.88 -26.36 1.08
CA THR A 106 43.18 -27.81 0.97
C THR A 106 41.88 -28.61 1.00
N PRO A 107 41.87 -29.89 0.59
CA PRO A 107 40.68 -30.74 0.73
C PRO A 107 40.14 -30.82 2.16
N GLU A 108 41.03 -30.79 3.17
CA GLU A 108 40.69 -30.84 4.58
C GLU A 108 40.23 -29.47 5.13
N HIS A 109 40.81 -28.39 4.60
CA HIS A 109 40.55 -27.01 5.00
C HIS A 109 40.14 -26.17 3.78
N PRO A 110 38.90 -26.36 3.28
CA PRO A 110 38.45 -25.70 2.07
C PRO A 110 38.28 -24.19 2.30
N LYS A 111 39.05 -23.42 1.53
CA LYS A 111 38.97 -21.95 1.47
C LYS A 111 38.66 -21.50 0.06
N TYR A 112 37.71 -20.58 -0.08
CA TYR A 112 37.21 -20.19 -1.39
C TYR A 112 36.71 -18.75 -1.40
N ARG A 113 36.63 -18.20 -2.60
CA ARG A 113 36.06 -16.90 -2.87
C ARG A 113 34.91 -17.03 -3.83
N ILE A 114 33.87 -16.23 -3.61
CA ILE A 114 32.68 -16.16 -4.46
C ILE A 114 32.61 -14.75 -5.04
N ILE A 115 32.41 -14.66 -6.35
CA ILE A 115 32.28 -13.39 -7.07
C ILE A 115 30.85 -13.25 -7.60
N LEU A 116 30.23 -12.13 -7.23
CA LEU A 116 28.90 -11.70 -7.70
C LEU A 116 29.06 -10.55 -8.70
N CYS A 117 28.16 -10.44 -9.67
CA CYS A 117 28.14 -9.34 -10.63
C CYS A 117 26.85 -8.53 -10.49
N HIS A 118 26.99 -7.20 -10.38
CA HIS A 118 25.86 -6.29 -10.43
C HIS A 118 25.48 -6.01 -11.89
N ILE A 119 24.18 -5.93 -12.19
CA ILE A 119 23.64 -5.80 -13.56
C ILE A 119 24.19 -4.59 -14.34
N VAL A 120 24.58 -3.53 -13.62
CA VAL A 120 25.22 -2.33 -14.18
C VAL A 120 26.40 -1.89 -13.30
N PRO A 121 27.39 -1.18 -13.85
CA PRO A 121 28.49 -0.64 -13.05
C PRO A 121 27.99 0.39 -12.03
N ILE A 122 28.40 0.25 -10.77
CA ILE A 122 28.08 1.21 -9.69
C ILE A 122 29.15 2.28 -9.64
N THR A 123 28.82 3.49 -10.07
CA THR A 123 29.73 4.66 -10.10
C THR A 123 29.75 5.44 -8.78
N GLU A 124 28.70 5.27 -7.96
CA GLU A 124 28.61 5.93 -6.65
C GLU A 124 29.28 5.12 -5.55
N LYS A 125 30.40 5.61 -5.01
CA LYS A 125 31.14 4.94 -3.92
C LYS A 125 30.25 4.60 -2.72
N TRP A 126 29.36 5.52 -2.32
CA TRP A 126 28.49 5.29 -1.16
C TRP A 126 27.51 4.13 -1.40
N LEU A 127 27.08 3.92 -2.66
CA LEU A 127 26.20 2.83 -3.05
C LEU A 127 26.96 1.50 -3.08
N ALA A 128 28.18 1.50 -3.60
CA ALA A 128 29.07 0.33 -3.54
C ALA A 128 29.38 -0.08 -2.09
N ASP A 129 29.71 0.87 -1.20
CA ASP A 129 29.90 0.60 0.23
C ASP A 129 28.61 0.07 0.88
N MET A 130 27.45 0.64 0.55
CA MET A 130 26.16 0.17 1.06
C MET A 130 25.90 -1.30 0.70
N ILE A 131 26.14 -1.68 -0.56
CA ILE A 131 26.04 -3.09 -1.01
C ILE A 131 26.98 -3.97 -0.18
N LEU A 132 28.25 -3.58 -0.04
CA LEU A 132 29.22 -4.34 0.75
C LEU A 132 28.81 -4.48 2.22
N LYS A 133 28.23 -3.44 2.85
CA LYS A 133 27.75 -3.54 4.24
C LYS A 133 26.49 -4.40 4.38
N MET A 134 25.61 -4.44 3.38
CA MET A 134 24.49 -5.39 3.37
C MET A 134 25.01 -6.82 3.31
N LEU A 135 25.91 -7.12 2.36
CA LEU A 135 26.55 -8.43 2.22
C LEU A 135 27.30 -8.83 3.50
N LYS A 136 28.07 -7.92 4.10
CA LYS A 136 28.78 -8.14 5.37
C LYS A 136 27.87 -8.65 6.49
N LYS A 137 26.64 -8.12 6.54
CA LYS A 137 25.69 -8.46 7.59
C LYS A 137 24.94 -9.75 7.28
N MET A 138 24.67 -10.02 6.00
CA MET A 138 23.99 -11.24 5.53
C MET A 138 24.91 -12.47 5.56
N PHE A 139 26.23 -12.28 5.42
CA PHE A 139 27.25 -13.33 5.42
C PHE A 139 28.27 -13.12 6.56
N PRO A 140 27.85 -13.28 7.83
CA PRO A 140 28.77 -13.19 8.98
C PRO A 140 29.88 -14.25 8.98
N GLU A 141 29.74 -15.30 8.16
CA GLU A 141 30.72 -16.38 7.98
C GLU A 141 31.93 -15.97 7.11
N ALA A 142 31.84 -14.84 6.40
CA ALA A 142 32.90 -14.34 5.53
C ALA A 142 33.95 -13.50 6.29
N ASP A 143 35.15 -13.37 5.73
CA ASP A 143 36.19 -12.46 6.25
C ASP A 143 35.64 -11.03 6.32
N LYS A 144 35.61 -10.46 7.54
CA LYS A 144 35.11 -9.12 7.82
C LYS A 144 35.81 -8.02 7.03
N HIS A 145 37.04 -8.28 6.58
CA HIS A 145 37.87 -7.36 5.81
C HIS A 145 37.59 -7.40 4.30
N CYS A 146 36.81 -8.37 3.79
CA CYS A 146 36.53 -8.42 2.35
C CYS A 146 35.52 -7.34 1.89
N PHE A 147 34.76 -6.77 2.81
CA PHE A 147 33.67 -5.81 2.55
C PHE A 147 34.13 -4.34 2.51
N GLU A 148 35.16 -4.07 1.71
CA GLU A 148 35.75 -2.75 1.46
C GLU A 148 35.95 -2.55 -0.04
N THR A 149 35.65 -1.35 -0.57
CA THR A 149 35.71 -1.09 -2.02
C THR A 149 37.13 -1.24 -2.59
N ALA A 150 38.16 -0.96 -1.79
CA ALA A 150 39.56 -1.09 -2.17
C ALA A 150 40.19 -2.43 -1.72
N ARG A 151 39.37 -3.45 -1.42
CA ARG A 151 39.88 -4.75 -1.02
C ARG A 151 40.57 -5.44 -2.20
N LEU A 152 41.84 -5.77 -2.00
CA LEU A 152 42.60 -6.66 -2.88
C LEU A 152 42.17 -8.11 -2.65
N PHE A 153 41.78 -8.78 -3.72
CA PHE A 153 41.54 -10.22 -3.73
C PHE A 153 42.70 -10.91 -4.45
N TYR A 154 43.30 -11.89 -3.78
CA TYR A 154 44.30 -12.73 -4.44
C TYR A 154 43.62 -13.69 -5.42
N GLY A 155 44.34 -14.03 -6.48
CA GLY A 155 43.95 -15.10 -7.40
C GLY A 155 43.84 -16.46 -6.71
N GLY A 156 43.40 -17.43 -7.49
CA GLY A 156 43.17 -18.81 -7.08
C GLY A 156 44.10 -19.79 -7.74
N LYS A 157 43.84 -21.07 -7.45
CA LYS A 157 44.52 -22.23 -8.04
C LYS A 157 43.56 -23.21 -8.72
N GLY A 158 42.34 -22.76 -9.02
CA GLY A 158 41.30 -23.54 -9.65
C GLY A 158 39.92 -22.93 -9.46
N LEU A 159 39.20 -22.76 -10.56
CA LEU A 159 37.76 -22.47 -10.56
C LEU A 159 36.98 -23.63 -9.95
N ILE A 160 35.97 -23.29 -9.15
CA ILE A 160 35.00 -24.24 -8.60
C ILE A 160 33.78 -24.28 -9.52
N GLU A 161 33.23 -23.13 -9.86
CA GLU A 161 32.16 -23.00 -10.85
C GLU A 161 32.21 -21.66 -11.58
N PHE A 162 31.54 -21.62 -12.74
CA PHE A 162 31.38 -20.45 -13.59
C PHE A 162 29.98 -20.46 -14.20
N HIS A 163 29.30 -19.32 -14.16
CA HIS A 163 28.02 -19.08 -14.81
C HIS A 163 28.16 -17.86 -15.71
N GLU A 164 27.84 -18.05 -16.99
CA GLU A 164 27.91 -17.00 -17.99
C GLU A 164 26.86 -15.91 -17.73
N VAL A 165 27.25 -14.65 -17.92
CA VAL A 165 26.35 -13.50 -17.77
C VAL A 165 25.75 -13.18 -19.13
N ILE A 166 24.42 -13.26 -19.23
CA ILE A 166 23.70 -12.91 -20.46
C ILE A 166 23.40 -11.41 -20.41
N GLU A 167 24.04 -10.65 -21.29
CA GLU A 167 23.97 -9.20 -21.26
C GLU A 167 22.55 -8.69 -21.53
N GLU A 168 21.86 -9.26 -22.50
CA GLU A 168 20.53 -8.80 -22.92
C GLU A 168 19.48 -8.92 -21.81
N THR A 169 19.58 -9.96 -20.97
CA THR A 169 18.60 -10.25 -19.91
C THR A 169 19.09 -9.84 -18.52
N GLY A 170 20.40 -9.66 -18.34
CA GLY A 170 21.03 -9.54 -17.02
C GLY A 170 21.03 -10.87 -16.24
N GLU A 171 20.82 -12.02 -16.89
CA GLU A 171 20.84 -13.32 -16.22
C GLU A 171 22.19 -13.57 -15.54
N ASN A 172 22.16 -14.24 -14.39
CA ASN A 172 23.31 -14.45 -13.50
C ASN A 172 23.93 -13.16 -12.93
N THR A 173 23.21 -12.02 -12.98
CA THR A 173 23.57 -10.81 -12.21
C THR A 173 22.56 -10.55 -11.10
N PHE A 174 22.94 -9.71 -10.13
CA PHE A 174 22.00 -9.16 -9.14
C PHE A 174 21.81 -7.67 -9.38
N ASN A 175 20.68 -7.13 -8.89
CA ASN A 175 20.49 -5.69 -8.80
C ASN A 175 20.32 -5.28 -7.33
N VAL A 176 20.66 -4.02 -7.04
CA VAL A 176 20.63 -3.49 -5.67
C VAL A 176 19.23 -3.42 -5.06
N TYR A 177 18.17 -3.27 -5.87
CA TYR A 177 16.79 -3.25 -5.38
C TYR A 177 16.38 -4.61 -4.78
N ASN A 178 16.66 -5.71 -5.48
CA ASN A 178 16.42 -7.07 -4.99
C ASN A 178 17.26 -7.36 -3.73
N LEU A 179 18.53 -6.95 -3.71
CA LEU A 179 19.39 -7.09 -2.54
C LEU A 179 18.82 -6.35 -1.32
N ILE A 180 18.29 -5.13 -1.51
CA ILE A 180 17.64 -4.38 -0.42
C ILE A 180 16.43 -5.13 0.14
N GLN A 181 15.58 -5.69 -0.72
CA GLN A 181 14.42 -6.46 -0.30
C GLN A 181 14.82 -7.70 0.53
N GLU A 182 15.86 -8.42 0.10
CA GLU A 182 16.36 -9.59 0.83
C GLU A 182 17.11 -9.19 2.11
N PHE A 183 17.80 -8.06 2.12
CA PHE A 183 18.42 -7.50 3.32
C PHE A 183 17.39 -7.13 4.39
N GLU A 184 16.30 -6.47 4.02
CA GLU A 184 15.20 -6.17 4.96
C GLU A 184 14.58 -7.44 5.54
N LYS A 185 14.33 -8.44 4.69
CA LYS A 185 13.83 -9.74 5.11
C LYS A 185 14.79 -10.43 6.07
N PHE A 186 16.10 -10.40 5.78
CA PHE A 186 17.13 -10.89 6.68
C PHE A 186 17.08 -10.19 8.05
N LEU A 187 17.07 -8.86 8.08
CA LEU A 187 16.98 -8.09 9.33
C LEU A 187 15.74 -8.46 10.14
N TYR A 188 14.61 -8.66 9.47
CA TYR A 188 13.36 -9.00 10.13
C TYR A 188 13.40 -10.41 10.73
N ILE A 189 13.92 -11.40 9.99
CA ILE A 189 13.99 -12.80 10.43
C ILE A 189 14.93 -12.96 11.62
N HIS A 190 16.09 -12.30 11.59
CA HIS A 190 17.13 -12.47 12.61
C HIS A 190 16.97 -11.54 13.82
N ASP A 191 16.31 -10.39 13.67
CA ASP A 191 16.09 -9.44 14.78
C ASP A 191 14.77 -8.67 14.62
N SER A 192 13.65 -9.39 14.66
CA SER A 192 12.32 -8.78 14.50
C SER A 192 12.00 -7.72 15.57
N ARG A 193 12.60 -7.83 16.76
CA ARG A 193 12.38 -6.89 17.87
C ARG A 193 13.04 -5.54 17.61
N ASN A 194 14.25 -5.54 17.07
CA ASN A 194 14.97 -4.31 16.75
C ASN A 194 14.94 -3.97 15.25
N PHE A 195 14.16 -4.67 14.43
CA PHE A 195 14.09 -4.48 12.98
C PHE A 195 13.99 -2.99 12.58
N SER A 196 12.97 -2.27 13.06
CA SER A 196 12.78 -0.85 12.72
C SER A 196 13.96 0.02 13.19
N ARG A 197 14.56 -0.29 14.34
CA ARG A 197 15.73 0.42 14.87
C ARG A 197 16.96 0.16 13.98
N ASN A 198 17.25 -1.10 13.69
CA ASN A 198 18.40 -1.51 12.89
C ASN A 198 18.29 -1.00 11.45
N LEU A 199 17.10 -1.03 10.87
CA LEU A 199 16.80 -0.47 9.55
C LEU A 199 17.05 1.04 9.54
N LYS A 200 16.51 1.78 10.52
CA LYS A 200 16.73 3.24 10.66
C LYS A 200 18.19 3.60 10.86
N LEU A 201 18.91 2.84 11.67
CA LEU A 201 20.35 3.05 11.87
C LEU A 201 21.13 2.83 10.57
N PHE A 202 20.81 1.77 9.82
CA PHE A 202 21.43 1.50 8.54
C PHE A 202 21.13 2.60 7.51
N ALA A 203 19.85 3.00 7.36
CA ALA A 203 19.45 4.06 6.43
C ALA A 203 20.11 5.41 6.73
N ARG A 204 20.25 5.76 8.02
CA ARG A 204 20.93 7.00 8.44
C ARG A 204 22.38 7.07 8.02
N ASN A 205 23.12 5.95 8.08
CA ASN A 205 24.53 5.90 7.65
C ASN A 205 24.69 6.28 6.17
N TYR A 206 23.65 6.07 5.36
CA TYR A 206 23.63 6.38 3.94
C TYR A 206 22.68 7.52 3.59
N LYS A 207 22.16 8.29 4.56
CA LYS A 207 21.21 9.39 4.32
C LYS A 207 19.99 8.99 3.48
N LEU A 208 19.50 7.77 3.64
CA LEU A 208 18.34 7.26 2.90
C LEU A 208 17.05 7.47 3.71
N ASN A 209 15.97 7.81 3.02
CA ASN A 209 14.66 7.91 3.62
C ASN A 209 14.08 6.52 3.93
N ILE A 210 13.18 6.47 4.92
CA ILE A 210 12.40 5.27 5.25
C ILE A 210 10.92 5.61 5.16
N HIS A 211 10.18 4.81 4.40
CA HIS A 211 8.74 4.91 4.29
C HIS A 211 8.10 3.59 4.77
N ASN A 212 7.17 3.67 5.73
CA ASN A 212 6.46 2.51 6.29
C ASN A 212 7.38 1.39 6.82
N ASN A 213 8.52 1.72 7.44
CA ASN A 213 9.55 0.76 7.88
C ASN A 213 10.20 -0.04 6.73
N HIS A 214 10.33 0.57 5.57
CA HIS A 214 11.10 0.08 4.43
C HIS A 214 12.03 1.19 3.93
N PHE A 215 13.15 0.84 3.32
CA PHE A 215 13.93 1.81 2.55
C PHE A 215 13.03 2.43 1.50
N ASP A 216 13.05 3.76 1.40
CA ASP A 216 12.32 4.47 0.38
C ASP A 216 13.12 4.42 -0.92
N ILE A 217 13.13 3.24 -1.53
CA ILE A 217 13.84 2.89 -2.77
C ILE A 217 12.91 2.03 -3.61
N TYR A 218 12.76 2.35 -4.89
CA TYR A 218 11.83 1.64 -5.78
C TYR A 218 12.44 1.49 -7.17
N GLU A 219 12.13 0.37 -7.82
CA GLU A 219 12.41 0.12 -9.23
C GLU A 219 11.19 0.51 -10.08
N TYR A 220 11.44 1.21 -11.19
CA TYR A 220 10.42 1.68 -12.14
C TYR A 220 10.81 1.25 -13.56
N ASN A 221 9.83 0.85 -14.37
CA ASN A 221 10.04 0.55 -15.79
C ASN A 221 10.02 1.84 -16.64
N THR A 222 11.03 2.03 -17.49
CA THR A 222 11.24 3.22 -18.34
C THR A 222 10.53 3.14 -19.70
N GLN A 223 10.07 1.97 -20.14
CA GLN A 223 9.25 1.77 -21.33
C GLN A 223 7.75 1.77 -20.98
N ARG A 224 7.16 2.96 -20.78
CA ARG A 224 5.70 3.23 -20.65
C ARG A 224 4.86 2.25 -19.79
N GLY A 225 4.39 2.73 -18.64
CA GLY A 225 2.99 2.54 -18.21
C GLY A 225 2.44 1.11 -18.09
N CYS A 226 3.27 0.10 -17.81
CA CYS A 226 2.82 -1.27 -17.56
C CYS A 226 3.08 -1.68 -16.11
N ILE A 227 1.95 -1.80 -15.40
CA ILE A 227 1.62 -2.52 -14.17
C ILE A 227 2.79 -3.36 -13.60
N SER A 228 3.47 -2.82 -12.59
CA SER A 228 3.98 -3.67 -11.52
C SER A 228 2.77 -4.26 -10.78
N THR A 229 2.88 -5.47 -10.25
CA THR A 229 1.81 -6.17 -9.52
C THR A 229 1.39 -5.50 -8.21
N ASP A 230 1.79 -4.26 -7.96
CA ASP A 230 1.37 -3.43 -6.83
C ASP A 230 0.43 -2.30 -7.31
N PRO A 231 -0.88 -2.35 -6.98
CA PRO A 231 -1.86 -1.36 -7.45
C PRO A 231 -1.72 0.03 -6.81
N ASN A 232 -0.56 0.42 -6.27
CA ASN A 232 -0.40 1.67 -5.53
C ASN A 232 0.84 2.54 -5.79
N THR A 233 1.72 2.27 -6.77
CA THR A 233 2.81 3.22 -7.10
C THR A 233 3.29 3.04 -8.54
N ASN A 234 2.52 3.51 -9.53
CA ASN A 234 3.03 3.66 -10.90
C ASN A 234 3.35 5.11 -11.27
N GLU A 235 3.26 6.03 -10.31
CA GLU A 235 3.70 7.40 -10.48
C GLU A 235 4.93 7.63 -9.60
N GLU A 236 6.02 8.08 -10.23
CA GLU A 236 7.16 8.62 -9.49
C GLU A 236 6.64 9.63 -8.47
N LYS A 237 7.16 9.61 -7.24
CA LYS A 237 6.70 10.53 -6.20
C LYS A 237 7.07 11.98 -6.56
N ILE A 238 6.18 12.67 -7.26
CA ILE A 238 6.33 14.08 -7.64
C ILE A 238 6.52 14.92 -6.36
N GLY A 239 7.64 15.64 -6.27
CA GLY A 239 7.99 16.49 -5.12
C GLY A 239 8.77 15.82 -3.98
N SER A 240 9.25 14.59 -4.12
CA SER A 240 10.13 13.93 -3.14
C SER A 240 11.63 14.18 -3.42
N ASN A 241 12.46 14.29 -2.39
CA ASN A 241 13.90 14.54 -2.54
C ASN A 241 14.60 13.27 -3.06
N ILE A 242 14.95 13.24 -4.35
CA ILE A 242 15.68 12.13 -4.98
C ILE A 242 17.16 12.27 -4.63
N LYS A 243 17.73 11.24 -4.00
CA LYS A 243 19.16 11.14 -3.73
C LYS A 243 19.94 10.69 -4.96
N TYR A 244 19.45 9.66 -5.64
CA TYR A 244 20.16 9.02 -6.74
C TYR A 244 19.21 8.23 -7.63
N GLU A 245 19.50 8.17 -8.91
CA GLU A 245 18.81 7.33 -9.89
C GLU A 245 19.83 6.40 -10.56
N LEU A 246 19.59 5.09 -10.48
CA LEU A 246 20.40 4.09 -11.15
C LEU A 246 19.63 3.53 -12.34
N TYR A 247 20.09 3.81 -13.55
CA TYR A 247 19.49 3.31 -14.78
C TYR A 247 19.99 1.90 -15.08
N ILE A 248 19.07 1.01 -15.47
CA ILE A 248 19.33 -0.35 -15.92
C ILE A 248 18.83 -0.45 -17.37
N PRO A 249 19.68 -0.13 -18.37
CA PRO A 249 19.27 -0.07 -19.77
C PRO A 249 18.71 -1.40 -20.27
N ASN A 250 19.34 -2.50 -19.86
CA ASN A 250 19.08 -3.85 -20.37
C ASN A 250 17.66 -4.32 -20.03
N THR A 251 17.15 -3.98 -18.85
CA THR A 251 15.76 -4.29 -18.44
C THR A 251 14.79 -3.14 -18.70
N SER A 252 15.29 -2.01 -19.23
CA SER A 252 14.54 -0.76 -19.29
C SER A 252 13.90 -0.41 -17.95
N SER A 253 14.71 -0.48 -16.88
CA SER A 253 14.31 -0.09 -15.54
C SER A 253 15.18 1.06 -15.03
N LYS A 254 14.72 1.76 -14.00
CA LYS A 254 15.56 2.60 -13.15
C LYS A 254 15.21 2.38 -11.68
N ILE A 255 16.21 2.45 -10.81
CA ILE A 255 16.04 2.38 -9.36
C ILE A 255 16.23 3.79 -8.79
N ILE A 256 15.22 4.31 -8.09
CA ILE A 256 15.26 5.64 -7.46
C ILE A 256 15.47 5.49 -5.96
N PHE A 257 16.46 6.20 -5.43
CA PHE A 257 16.78 6.29 -4.01
C PHE A 257 16.30 7.64 -3.47
N TYR A 258 15.48 7.67 -2.42
CA TYR A 258 15.02 8.92 -1.81
C TYR A 258 15.88 9.33 -0.60
N GLU A 259 16.18 10.62 -0.48
CA GLU A 259 17.05 11.18 0.55
C GLU A 259 16.30 11.48 1.85
N LEU A 260 16.98 11.25 2.98
CA LEU A 260 16.51 11.64 4.31
C LEU A 260 16.51 13.18 4.45
N GLN A 261 15.35 13.80 4.71
CA GLN A 261 15.29 15.25 5.00
C GLN A 261 15.67 15.55 6.47
N GLU A 262 16.73 16.32 6.70
CA GLU A 262 17.17 16.75 8.04
C GLU A 262 16.29 17.86 8.66
N GLU A 263 15.54 18.61 7.85
CA GLU A 263 14.67 19.71 8.33
C GLU A 263 13.45 19.25 9.15
N ALA A 264 13.20 17.93 9.22
CA ALA A 264 12.17 17.36 10.08
C ALA A 264 12.60 17.20 11.56
N VAL A 265 13.87 17.45 11.91
CA VAL A 265 14.37 17.22 13.29
C VAL A 265 14.09 18.40 14.24
N LYS A 266 13.69 19.59 13.75
CA LYS A 266 13.34 20.75 14.59
C LYS A 266 11.84 21.10 14.66
N LYS A 267 10.96 20.28 14.08
CA LYS A 267 9.49 20.42 14.20
C LYS A 267 8.78 19.18 14.76
N GLU A 268 9.50 18.29 15.47
CA GLU A 268 8.86 17.21 16.25
C GLU A 268 8.34 17.66 17.64
N SER A 269 8.27 18.97 17.92
CA SER A 269 7.63 19.51 19.14
C SER A 269 6.32 20.28 18.89
N SER A 270 5.81 20.38 17.66
CA SER A 270 4.50 20.99 17.42
C SER A 270 3.72 20.36 16.27
N SER A 271 2.95 19.33 16.65
CA SER A 271 1.59 19.07 16.15
C SER A 271 1.33 19.19 14.64
N GLN A 272 2.09 18.47 13.81
CA GLN A 272 1.49 17.93 12.59
C GLN A 272 0.82 16.59 12.93
N ARG A 273 -0.52 16.63 12.98
CA ARG A 273 -1.36 15.45 13.08
C ARG A 273 -1.01 14.52 11.92
N ILE A 274 -0.18 13.51 12.22
CA ILE A 274 -0.16 12.25 11.51
C ILE A 274 -1.63 11.91 11.25
N ARG A 275 -2.08 11.93 9.99
CA ARG A 275 -3.24 11.12 9.63
C ARG A 275 -2.79 9.70 9.94
N LYS A 276 -3.13 9.22 11.14
CA LYS A 276 -3.02 7.81 11.49
C LYS A 276 -3.72 7.09 10.35
N LYS A 277 -2.97 6.41 9.48
CA LYS A 277 -3.50 5.23 8.77
C LYS A 277 -4.27 4.48 9.84
N SER A 278 -5.57 4.26 9.62
CA SER A 278 -6.44 3.59 10.58
C SER A 278 -5.69 2.37 11.09
N ALA A 279 -5.41 2.33 12.39
CA ALA A 279 -4.71 1.21 12.97
C ALA A 279 -5.48 -0.05 12.56
N ILE A 280 -4.79 -1.01 11.93
CA ILE A 280 -5.37 -2.32 11.64
C ILE A 280 -6.01 -2.79 12.94
N THR A 281 -7.35 -2.90 12.94
CA THR A 281 -8.10 -3.16 14.16
C THR A 281 -7.93 -4.64 14.49
N ILE A 282 -6.88 -4.95 15.25
CA ILE A 282 -6.67 -6.28 15.80
C ILE A 282 -7.77 -6.53 16.83
N MET A 283 -8.56 -7.59 16.63
CA MET A 283 -9.56 -7.98 17.61
C MET A 283 -8.85 -8.52 18.86
N LYS A 284 -9.08 -7.84 19.99
CA LYS A 284 -8.56 -8.23 21.31
C LYS A 284 -9.63 -9.02 22.06
N LYS A 285 -9.20 -10.01 22.86
CA LYS A 285 -10.05 -10.77 23.80
C LYS A 285 -11.15 -11.65 23.17
N VAL A 286 -10.88 -12.38 22.09
CA VAL A 286 -11.80 -13.41 21.55
C VAL A 286 -11.52 -14.75 22.23
N SER A 287 -12.51 -15.38 22.87
CA SER A 287 -12.36 -16.70 23.50
C SER A 287 -12.25 -17.83 22.46
N ASN A 288 -11.56 -18.92 22.84
CA ASN A 288 -11.36 -20.06 21.94
C ASN A 288 -12.72 -20.70 21.56
N ASP A 289 -13.62 -20.82 22.52
CA ASP A 289 -14.94 -21.41 22.28
C ASP A 289 -15.75 -20.57 21.31
N LYS A 290 -15.64 -19.23 21.37
CA LYS A 290 -16.33 -18.34 20.44
C LYS A 290 -15.87 -18.55 19.00
N ILE A 291 -14.56 -18.67 18.75
CA ILE A 291 -14.05 -18.91 17.39
C ILE A 291 -14.38 -20.32 16.88
N CYS A 292 -14.34 -21.32 17.76
CA CYS A 292 -14.69 -22.69 17.41
C CYS A 292 -16.18 -22.82 17.09
N ASN A 293 -17.04 -22.12 17.83
CA ASN A 293 -18.47 -22.06 17.57
C ASN A 293 -18.80 -21.32 16.27
N CYS A 294 -18.07 -20.23 15.97
CA CYS A 294 -18.30 -19.44 14.75
C CYS A 294 -17.70 -20.03 13.47
N CYS A 295 -16.66 -20.86 13.57
CA CYS A 295 -15.95 -21.38 12.40
C CYS A 295 -15.59 -22.84 12.55
N ARG A 296 -16.32 -23.70 11.81
CA ARG A 296 -16.06 -25.14 11.74
C ARG A 296 -14.67 -25.44 11.19
N LEU A 297 -14.19 -24.69 10.20
CA LEU A 297 -12.86 -24.89 9.62
C LEU A 297 -11.74 -24.66 10.66
N TRP A 298 -11.87 -23.61 11.49
CA TRP A 298 -10.93 -23.36 12.58
C TRP A 298 -10.99 -24.45 13.64
N ARG A 299 -12.20 -24.90 14.00
CA ARG A 299 -12.42 -25.98 14.97
C ARG A 299 -11.74 -27.28 14.54
N ASP A 300 -11.94 -27.66 13.28
CA ASP A 300 -11.34 -28.86 12.71
C ASP A 300 -9.81 -28.77 12.68
N PHE A 301 -9.28 -27.61 12.26
CA PHE A 301 -7.84 -27.35 12.25
C PHE A 301 -7.20 -27.57 13.63
N ILE A 302 -7.75 -26.95 14.69
CA ILE A 302 -7.18 -27.08 16.05
C ILE A 302 -7.35 -28.48 16.65
N ASN A 303 -8.31 -29.26 16.12
CA ASN A 303 -8.54 -30.63 16.52
C ASN A 303 -7.70 -31.65 15.72
N GLY A 304 -6.92 -31.19 14.74
CA GLY A 304 -5.98 -32.03 13.99
C GLY A 304 -6.55 -32.64 12.71
N GLU A 305 -7.73 -32.20 12.26
CA GLU A 305 -8.26 -32.63 10.96
C GLU A 305 -7.32 -32.19 9.83
N PRO A 306 -7.05 -33.06 8.84
CA PRO A 306 -6.12 -32.76 7.76
C PRO A 306 -6.66 -31.64 6.85
N LEU A 307 -5.85 -30.60 6.69
CA LEU A 307 -6.09 -29.47 5.79
C LEU A 307 -4.90 -29.30 4.83
N ASP A 308 -5.19 -29.05 3.56
CA ASP A 308 -4.17 -28.74 2.57
C ASP A 308 -3.48 -27.41 2.85
N HIS A 309 -2.41 -27.13 2.12
CA HIS A 309 -1.60 -25.92 2.31
C HIS A 309 -2.40 -24.62 2.07
N ASN A 310 -3.21 -24.57 1.01
CA ASN A 310 -3.96 -23.37 0.62
C ASN A 310 -5.05 -23.07 1.64
N THR A 311 -5.74 -24.10 2.13
CA THR A 311 -6.75 -23.95 3.19
C THR A 311 -6.13 -23.44 4.49
N ARG A 312 -4.95 -23.95 4.88
CA ARG A 312 -4.19 -23.43 6.02
C ARG A 312 -3.76 -21.96 5.80
N PHE A 313 -3.41 -21.59 4.57
CA PHE A 313 -2.98 -20.24 4.23
C PHE A 313 -4.14 -19.25 4.33
N SER A 314 -5.30 -19.61 3.77
CA SER A 314 -6.56 -18.84 3.88
C SER A 314 -7.02 -18.69 5.33
N LEU A 315 -6.78 -19.70 6.17
CA LEU A 315 -7.05 -19.59 7.60
C LEU A 315 -6.07 -18.62 8.28
N ALA A 316 -4.78 -18.69 7.96
CA ALA A 316 -3.75 -17.81 8.49
C ALA A 316 -3.99 -16.31 8.16
N THR A 317 -4.49 -15.97 6.97
CA THR A 317 -4.84 -14.58 6.62
C THR A 317 -5.90 -13.99 7.54
N ASN A 318 -6.87 -14.80 7.99
CA ASN A 318 -7.89 -14.41 8.95
C ASN A 318 -7.33 -14.32 10.38
N ILE A 319 -6.55 -15.31 10.79
CA ILE A 319 -6.03 -15.45 12.16
C ILE A 319 -5.07 -14.33 12.55
N ARG A 320 -4.35 -13.73 11.59
CA ARG A 320 -3.37 -12.66 11.92
C ARG A 320 -3.99 -11.44 12.60
N PHE A 321 -5.30 -11.25 12.47
CA PHE A 321 -6.04 -10.14 13.07
C PHE A 321 -6.62 -10.48 14.45
N LEU A 322 -6.38 -11.69 14.96
CA LEU A 322 -6.82 -12.14 16.28
C LEU A 322 -5.64 -12.24 17.25
N THR A 323 -5.73 -11.52 18.37
CA THR A 323 -4.65 -11.50 19.37
C THR A 323 -4.44 -12.89 19.98
N GLY A 324 -3.20 -13.40 19.91
CA GLY A 324 -2.80 -14.68 20.52
C GLY A 324 -3.07 -15.93 19.68
N TYR A 325 -3.83 -15.82 18.58
CA TYR A 325 -4.17 -16.98 17.75
C TYR A 325 -3.08 -17.37 16.75
N GLN A 326 -2.15 -16.45 16.42
CA GLN A 326 -0.96 -16.81 15.65
C GLN A 326 -0.12 -17.87 16.38
N LYS A 327 0.03 -17.75 17.71
CA LYS A 327 0.72 -18.76 18.53
C LYS A 327 -0.02 -20.10 18.47
N LYS A 328 -1.34 -20.08 18.70
CA LYS A 328 -2.18 -21.30 18.60
C LYS A 328 -2.10 -21.97 17.24
N PHE A 329 -2.01 -21.19 16.16
CA PHE A 329 -1.84 -21.70 14.81
C PHE A 329 -0.53 -22.48 14.68
N PHE A 330 0.59 -21.91 15.16
CA PHE A 330 1.88 -22.60 15.16
C PHE A 330 1.91 -23.81 16.08
N ASP A 331 1.32 -23.72 17.27
CA ASP A 331 1.23 -24.85 18.22
C ASP A 331 0.44 -26.01 17.60
N THR A 332 -0.63 -25.71 16.84
CA THR A 332 -1.43 -26.71 16.11
C THR A 332 -0.65 -27.36 14.97
N LEU A 333 0.09 -26.56 14.18
CA LEU A 333 0.96 -27.09 13.12
C LEU A 333 2.02 -28.03 13.70
N ASN A 334 2.68 -27.63 14.78
CA ASN A 334 3.66 -28.47 15.48
C ASN A 334 3.09 -29.81 15.94
N LYS A 335 1.84 -29.79 16.41
CA LYS A 335 1.22 -30.97 17.01
C LYS A 335 0.73 -31.98 15.97
N TYR A 336 0.12 -31.50 14.88
CA TYR A 336 -0.60 -32.37 13.95
C TYR A 336 -0.01 -32.40 12.52
N TYR A 337 0.99 -31.55 12.24
CA TYR A 337 1.61 -31.43 10.92
C TYR A 337 3.15 -31.43 11.03
N PRO A 338 3.77 -32.54 11.47
CA PRO A 338 5.21 -32.59 11.79
C PRO A 338 6.11 -32.29 10.58
N ASP A 339 5.66 -32.59 9.35
CA ASP A 339 6.42 -32.33 8.11
C ASP A 339 6.37 -30.85 7.66
N THR A 340 5.63 -30.00 8.38
CA THR A 340 5.43 -28.61 7.99
C THR A 340 6.53 -27.71 8.57
N ASP A 341 7.25 -26.99 7.71
CA ASP A 341 8.24 -26.00 8.14
C ASP A 341 7.58 -24.77 8.78
N ILE A 342 7.70 -24.66 10.10
CA ILE A 342 7.18 -23.54 10.91
C ILE A 342 7.88 -22.23 10.54
N SER A 343 9.16 -22.25 10.17
CA SER A 343 9.93 -21.07 9.76
C SER A 343 9.34 -20.49 8.48
N LYS A 344 8.96 -21.35 7.52
CA LYS A 344 8.22 -20.96 6.33
C LYS A 344 6.86 -20.32 6.67
N TRP A 345 6.12 -20.85 7.64
CA TRP A 345 4.86 -20.24 8.08
C TRP A 345 5.03 -18.91 8.82
N LYS A 346 6.10 -18.74 9.59
CA LYS A 346 6.48 -17.40 10.11
C LYS A 346 6.72 -16.43 8.95
N GLY A 347 7.43 -16.89 7.91
CA GLY A 347 7.60 -16.17 6.64
C GLY A 347 6.26 -15.78 6.00
N TYR A 348 5.30 -16.70 5.90
CA TYR A 348 3.97 -16.41 5.34
C TYR A 348 3.19 -15.37 6.14
N PHE A 349 3.16 -15.44 7.47
CA PHE A 349 2.52 -14.40 8.28
C PHE A 349 3.19 -13.03 8.10
N ASN A 350 4.51 -12.99 7.88
CA ASN A 350 5.24 -11.76 7.60
C ASN A 350 4.91 -11.22 6.21
N TYR A 351 4.89 -12.08 5.20
CA TYR A 351 4.48 -11.74 3.84
C TYR A 351 3.04 -11.18 3.82
N MET A 352 2.09 -11.84 4.49
CA MET A 352 0.71 -11.36 4.63
C MET A 352 0.62 -9.97 5.29
N LYS A 353 1.49 -9.69 6.27
CA LYS A 353 1.59 -8.36 6.92
C LYS A 353 2.23 -7.33 5.98
N ARG A 354 3.33 -7.68 5.29
CA ARG A 354 4.06 -6.83 4.33
C ARG A 354 3.16 -6.38 3.19
N GLN A 355 2.36 -7.30 2.67
CA GLN A 355 1.48 -7.09 1.52
C GLN A 355 0.07 -6.64 1.93
N ASN A 356 -0.15 -6.36 3.22
CA ASN A 356 -1.43 -5.94 3.77
C ASN A 356 -2.63 -6.81 3.32
N TYR A 357 -2.46 -8.13 3.29
CA TYR A 357 -3.47 -9.07 2.78
C TYR A 357 -4.82 -8.83 3.48
N ASN A 358 -5.95 -8.90 2.79
CA ASN A 358 -7.22 -8.89 3.52
C ASN A 358 -7.51 -10.29 4.11
N PRO A 359 -8.31 -10.40 5.18
CA PRO A 359 -8.79 -11.71 5.64
C PRO A 359 -9.48 -12.41 4.47
N THR A 360 -9.01 -13.61 4.11
CA THR A 360 -9.56 -14.35 2.98
C THR A 360 -11.02 -14.66 3.24
N GLY A 361 -11.85 -14.51 2.21
CA GLY A 361 -13.27 -14.82 2.30
C GLY A 361 -13.53 -16.32 2.50
N CYS A 362 -14.67 -16.66 3.07
CA CYS A 362 -15.09 -18.05 3.26
C CYS A 362 -15.59 -18.72 1.96
N ASN A 363 -15.49 -18.06 0.80
CA ASN A 363 -15.96 -18.58 -0.50
C ASN A 363 -15.21 -19.85 -0.94
N ASP A 364 -13.93 -19.96 -0.58
CA ASP A 364 -13.09 -21.14 -0.89
C ASP A 364 -13.01 -22.12 0.30
N CYS A 365 -13.90 -21.98 1.29
CA CYS A 365 -13.97 -22.87 2.44
C CYS A 365 -14.73 -24.15 2.09
N LYS A 366 -14.23 -25.32 2.52
CA LYS A 366 -14.95 -26.62 2.41
C LYS A 366 -16.33 -26.65 3.07
N TYR A 367 -16.63 -25.69 3.95
CA TYR A 367 -17.92 -25.57 4.63
C TYR A 367 -18.78 -24.41 4.13
N LYS A 368 -18.43 -23.78 3.01
CA LYS A 368 -19.12 -22.58 2.50
C LYS A 368 -20.64 -22.76 2.38
N ASP A 369 -21.10 -23.95 1.97
CA ASP A 369 -22.51 -24.23 1.71
C ASP A 369 -23.31 -24.60 2.98
N THR A 370 -22.61 -24.90 4.08
CA THR A 370 -23.23 -25.38 5.34
C THR A 370 -22.96 -24.48 6.54
N CYS A 371 -22.11 -23.45 6.39
CA CYS A 371 -21.69 -22.59 7.47
C CYS A 371 -22.43 -21.25 7.46
N ASN A 372 -22.98 -20.87 8.61
CA ASN A 372 -23.66 -19.58 8.78
C ASN A 372 -22.64 -18.51 9.23
N HIS A 373 -21.93 -17.95 8.27
CA HIS A 373 -20.86 -16.96 8.46
C HIS A 373 -21.01 -15.75 7.52
N LYS A 374 -20.35 -14.64 7.85
CA LYS A 374 -20.21 -13.49 6.94
C LYS A 374 -19.15 -13.75 5.86
N THR A 375 -18.69 -12.70 5.21
CA THR A 375 -17.64 -12.74 4.18
C THR A 375 -16.39 -13.49 4.66
N ASN A 376 -15.99 -13.30 5.92
CA ASN A 376 -14.79 -13.91 6.51
C ASN A 376 -14.95 -14.16 8.02
N LEU A 377 -13.94 -14.77 8.64
CA LEU A 377 -13.95 -15.14 10.06
C LEU A 377 -14.09 -13.92 10.99
N LEU A 378 -13.40 -12.82 10.68
CA LEU A 378 -13.39 -11.63 11.53
C LEU A 378 -14.73 -10.92 11.53
N GLU A 379 -15.35 -10.77 10.35
CA GLU A 379 -16.67 -10.18 10.21
C GLU A 379 -17.74 -10.99 10.96
N THR A 380 -17.61 -12.32 10.93
CA THR A 380 -18.46 -13.26 11.67
C THR A 380 -18.28 -13.08 13.17
N LEU A 381 -17.04 -12.99 13.67
CA LEU A 381 -16.72 -12.78 15.09
C LEU A 381 -17.11 -11.39 15.63
N CYS A 382 -16.97 -10.35 14.80
CA CYS A 382 -17.26 -8.96 15.14
C CYS A 382 -18.73 -8.71 15.44
N GLY A 383 -19.63 -9.62 15.05
CA GLY A 383 -20.98 -9.65 15.60
C GLY A 383 -21.72 -8.31 15.53
N ARG A 384 -21.51 -7.47 14.48
CA ARG A 384 -22.62 -6.61 14.07
C ARG A 384 -23.75 -7.57 13.79
N LYS A 385 -24.79 -7.56 14.63
CA LYS A 385 -26.02 -8.30 14.44
C LYS A 385 -26.33 -8.21 12.96
N GLN A 386 -26.16 -9.31 12.24
CA GLN A 386 -26.86 -9.41 10.98
C GLN A 386 -28.33 -9.34 11.41
N ILE A 387 -29.05 -8.38 10.87
CA ILE A 387 -30.45 -8.64 10.60
C ILE A 387 -30.37 -9.82 9.63
N THR A 388 -30.50 -11.04 10.15
CA THR A 388 -30.75 -12.20 9.31
C THR A 388 -32.06 -11.91 8.63
N TYR A 389 -32.03 -11.69 7.32
CA TYR A 389 -33.24 -11.66 6.53
C TYR A 389 -33.72 -13.11 6.43
N PHE A 390 -34.45 -13.57 7.44
CA PHE A 390 -35.37 -14.67 7.25
C PHE A 390 -36.52 -14.11 6.44
N ASN A 391 -36.43 -14.29 5.13
CA ASN A 391 -37.59 -14.59 4.32
C ASN A 391 -37.04 -15.17 3.02
N LYS A 392 -37.54 -16.35 2.63
CA LYS A 392 -37.74 -16.62 1.21
C LYS A 392 -38.51 -15.41 0.70
N GLN A 393 -37.84 -14.45 0.06
CA GLN A 393 -38.56 -13.36 -0.57
C GLN A 393 -39.34 -13.99 -1.71
N SER A 394 -40.66 -14.03 -1.56
CA SER A 394 -41.55 -14.22 -2.68
C SER A 394 -41.30 -13.03 -3.60
N PHE A 395 -40.70 -13.29 -4.76
CA PHE A 395 -40.61 -12.28 -5.80
C PHE A 395 -42.01 -12.01 -6.33
N ILE A 396 -42.34 -10.74 -6.48
CA ILE A 396 -43.52 -10.27 -7.20
C ILE A 396 -43.07 -9.74 -8.56
N SER A 397 -44.00 -9.67 -9.52
CA SER A 397 -43.71 -9.06 -10.81
C SER A 397 -43.35 -7.57 -10.66
N VAL A 398 -42.67 -7.00 -11.66
CA VAL A 398 -42.33 -5.57 -11.68
C VAL A 398 -43.60 -4.72 -11.62
N ASP A 399 -44.66 -5.12 -12.33
CA ASP A 399 -45.93 -4.40 -12.37
C ASP A 399 -46.65 -4.42 -11.01
N GLU A 400 -46.66 -5.55 -10.33
CA GLU A 400 -47.19 -5.65 -8.96
C GLU A 400 -46.38 -4.79 -7.99
N SER A 401 -45.05 -4.75 -8.14
CA SER A 401 -44.18 -3.92 -7.31
C SER A 401 -44.44 -2.42 -7.54
N VAL A 402 -44.59 -2.00 -8.80
CA VAL A 402 -44.97 -0.62 -9.16
C VAL A 402 -46.34 -0.26 -8.58
N ALA A 403 -47.32 -1.16 -8.69
CA ALA A 403 -48.66 -0.97 -8.16
C ALA A 403 -48.64 -0.86 -6.62
N GLN A 404 -47.85 -1.69 -5.94
CA GLN A 404 -47.70 -1.66 -4.49
C GLN A 404 -47.09 -0.34 -4.02
N VAL A 405 -45.95 0.09 -4.59
CA VAL A 405 -45.29 1.36 -4.23
C VAL A 405 -46.22 2.54 -4.47
N SER A 406 -46.96 2.54 -5.59
CA SER A 406 -47.95 3.57 -5.89
C SER A 406 -49.10 3.60 -4.88
N SER A 407 -49.61 2.43 -4.48
CA SER A 407 -50.68 2.31 -3.49
C SER A 407 -50.23 2.78 -2.11
N GLU A 408 -49.05 2.35 -1.66
CA GLU A 408 -48.48 2.73 -0.36
C GLU A 408 -48.19 4.24 -0.28
N LEU A 409 -47.66 4.83 -1.35
CA LEU A 409 -47.46 6.28 -1.44
C LEU A 409 -48.79 7.03 -1.34
N ASN A 410 -49.81 6.60 -2.08
CA ASN A 410 -51.15 7.21 -2.00
C ASN A 410 -51.77 7.05 -0.61
N ALA A 411 -51.58 5.90 0.04
CA ALA A 411 -52.07 5.64 1.39
C ALA A 411 -51.37 6.52 2.43
N ALA A 412 -50.04 6.67 2.34
CA ALA A 412 -49.25 7.54 3.21
C ALA A 412 -49.74 9.00 3.12
N LEU A 413 -49.99 9.48 1.90
CA LEU A 413 -50.44 10.86 1.67
C LEU A 413 -51.90 11.11 2.09
N LYS A 414 -52.72 10.06 2.24
CA LYS A 414 -54.09 10.16 2.80
C LYS A 414 -54.11 10.19 4.33
N LYS A 415 -53.07 9.69 5.00
CA LYS A 415 -53.00 9.66 6.47
C LYS A 415 -52.67 11.07 6.97
N ASN A 416 -53.56 11.67 7.76
CA ASN A 416 -53.33 12.97 8.41
C ASN A 416 -52.38 12.89 9.64
N THR A 417 -51.42 11.95 9.63
CA THR A 417 -50.48 11.74 10.74
C THR A 417 -49.15 12.43 10.44
N THR A 418 -48.51 13.03 11.45
CA THR A 418 -47.18 13.68 11.31
C THR A 418 -46.01 12.69 11.35
N ASN A 419 -46.25 11.42 10.99
CA ASN A 419 -45.27 10.35 11.12
C ASN A 419 -44.39 10.25 9.87
N ILE A 420 -43.18 9.71 10.04
CA ILE A 420 -42.30 9.38 8.92
C ILE A 420 -42.80 8.08 8.30
N HIS A 421 -43.11 8.11 7.00
CA HIS A 421 -43.51 6.93 6.24
C HIS A 421 -42.32 6.44 5.41
N LEU A 422 -41.88 5.21 5.66
CA LEU A 422 -40.83 4.55 4.88
C LEU A 422 -41.49 3.66 3.83
N ILE A 423 -41.29 3.99 2.55
CA ILE A 423 -41.81 3.23 1.41
C ILE A 423 -40.62 2.56 0.72
N PRO A 424 -40.39 1.26 0.93
CA PRO A 424 -39.29 0.56 0.30
C PRO A 424 -39.55 0.42 -1.20
N GLY A 425 -38.57 0.76 -2.03
CA GLY A 425 -38.67 0.56 -3.48
C GLY A 425 -37.31 0.31 -4.09
N GLN A 426 -37.18 -0.78 -4.84
CA GLN A 426 -35.94 -1.18 -5.50
C GLN A 426 -35.48 -0.11 -6.52
N THR A 427 -34.17 -0.01 -6.75
CA THR A 427 -33.61 0.83 -7.82
C THR A 427 -34.13 0.33 -9.17
N GLY A 428 -34.49 1.25 -10.07
CA GLY A 428 -35.00 0.91 -11.41
C GLY A 428 -36.52 0.71 -11.52
N ILE A 429 -37.26 0.61 -10.41
CA ILE A 429 -38.73 0.46 -10.42
C ILE A 429 -39.51 1.71 -10.91
N GLY A 430 -38.81 2.84 -11.10
CA GLY A 430 -39.45 4.09 -11.53
C GLY A 430 -40.14 4.88 -10.41
N LYS A 431 -39.61 4.85 -9.17
CA LYS A 431 -40.10 5.65 -8.02
C LYS A 431 -40.36 7.12 -8.38
N THR A 432 -39.38 7.75 -9.04
CA THR A 432 -39.48 9.12 -9.55
C THR A 432 -40.69 9.32 -10.46
N THR A 433 -40.92 8.40 -11.39
CA THR A 433 -42.07 8.46 -12.30
C THR A 433 -43.39 8.36 -11.54
N ILE A 434 -43.46 7.51 -10.50
CA ILE A 434 -44.67 7.32 -9.69
C ILE A 434 -45.05 8.62 -8.98
N TYR A 435 -44.14 9.23 -8.22
CA TYR A 435 -44.47 10.45 -7.49
C TYR A 435 -44.60 11.68 -8.41
N VAL A 436 -43.88 11.75 -9.54
CA VAL A 436 -44.07 12.82 -10.54
C VAL A 436 -45.48 12.76 -11.15
N LYS A 437 -45.97 11.57 -11.52
CA LYS A 437 -47.35 11.41 -12.00
C LYS A 437 -48.34 11.86 -10.93
N LEU A 438 -48.07 11.53 -9.67
CA LEU A 438 -48.92 11.91 -8.55
C LEU A 438 -49.00 13.44 -8.39
N ILE A 439 -47.86 14.13 -8.41
CA ILE A 439 -47.75 15.60 -8.32
C ILE A 439 -48.53 16.27 -9.45
N LYS A 440 -48.49 15.70 -10.67
CA LYS A 440 -49.21 16.25 -11.83
C LYS A 440 -50.72 15.98 -11.80
N SER A 441 -51.16 14.90 -11.16
CA SER A 441 -52.53 14.38 -11.31
C SER A 441 -53.60 15.11 -10.50
N ARG A 442 -53.29 15.66 -9.31
CA ARG A 442 -54.29 16.27 -8.42
C ARG A 442 -53.74 17.45 -7.62
N PRO A 443 -54.51 18.55 -7.46
CA PRO A 443 -54.20 19.61 -6.51
C PRO A 443 -54.26 19.07 -5.07
N ARG A 444 -53.28 19.42 -4.25
CA ARG A 444 -53.17 19.00 -2.84
C ARG A 444 -53.42 20.18 -1.91
N LYS A 445 -53.88 19.88 -0.68
CA LYS A 445 -54.04 20.90 0.38
C LYS A 445 -52.70 21.50 0.80
N LYS A 446 -51.63 20.70 0.81
CA LYS A 446 -50.26 21.14 1.03
C LYS A 446 -49.43 20.91 -0.22
N PRO A 447 -48.58 21.87 -0.64
CA PRO A 447 -47.62 21.64 -1.71
C PRO A 447 -46.59 20.58 -1.30
N PHE A 448 -46.05 19.88 -2.29
CA PHE A 448 -44.96 18.94 -2.07
C PHE A 448 -43.63 19.69 -1.86
N LEU A 449 -42.78 19.15 -0.98
CA LEU A 449 -41.37 19.50 -0.89
C LEU A 449 -40.55 18.25 -1.12
N ILE A 450 -39.75 18.25 -2.18
CA ILE A 450 -38.95 17.10 -2.61
C ILE A 450 -37.48 17.39 -2.31
N ALA A 451 -36.85 16.52 -1.52
CA ALA A 451 -35.43 16.56 -1.25
C ALA A 451 -34.72 15.41 -1.98
N VAL A 452 -33.65 15.74 -2.72
CA VAL A 452 -32.85 14.79 -3.52
C VAL A 452 -31.36 14.92 -3.20
N PRO A 453 -30.49 13.92 -3.44
CA PRO A 453 -29.11 13.98 -2.96
C PRO A 453 -28.20 14.95 -3.74
N THR A 454 -28.45 15.19 -5.03
CA THR A 454 -27.54 15.95 -5.92
C THR A 454 -28.26 17.01 -6.76
N ASN A 455 -27.51 18.00 -7.25
CA ASN A 455 -28.06 19.02 -8.16
C ASN A 455 -28.48 18.44 -9.52
N ASN A 456 -27.78 17.40 -10.02
CA ASN A 456 -28.18 16.74 -11.26
C ASN A 456 -29.59 16.14 -11.16
N LEU A 457 -29.90 15.44 -10.06
CA LEU A 457 -31.23 14.88 -9.82
C LEU A 457 -32.29 15.98 -9.59
N LYS A 458 -31.90 17.07 -8.92
CA LYS A 458 -32.76 18.25 -8.76
C LYS A 458 -33.15 18.81 -10.13
N SER A 459 -32.17 19.06 -11.00
CA SER A 459 -32.42 19.59 -12.36
C SER A 459 -33.23 18.62 -13.22
N GLU A 460 -32.97 17.32 -13.16
CA GLU A 460 -33.76 16.29 -13.87
C GLU A 460 -35.23 16.31 -13.42
N LEU A 461 -35.46 16.42 -12.10
CA LEU A 461 -36.81 16.41 -11.55
C LEU A 461 -37.59 17.69 -11.89
N VAL A 462 -36.91 18.86 -11.88
CA VAL A 462 -37.48 20.13 -12.34
C VAL A 462 -37.98 20.01 -13.79
N GLN A 463 -37.19 19.38 -14.67
CA GLN A 463 -37.61 19.14 -16.06
C GLN A 463 -38.79 18.18 -16.15
N LYS A 464 -38.77 17.07 -15.39
CA LYS A 464 -39.85 16.07 -15.38
C LYS A 464 -41.18 16.64 -14.88
N ILE A 465 -41.18 17.53 -13.90
CA ILE A 465 -42.42 18.12 -13.34
C ILE A 465 -42.89 19.31 -14.19
N GLY A 466 -41.97 20.16 -14.63
CA GLY A 466 -42.23 21.42 -15.35
C GLY A 466 -41.79 22.63 -14.53
N ARG A 467 -40.96 23.49 -15.13
CA ARG A 467 -40.36 24.68 -14.47
C ARG A 467 -41.40 25.67 -13.94
N ASP A 468 -42.53 25.81 -14.60
CA ASP A 468 -43.63 26.68 -14.21
C ASP A 468 -44.30 26.26 -12.89
N LYS A 469 -44.31 24.95 -12.60
CA LYS A 469 -44.98 24.33 -11.44
C LYS A 469 -44.06 24.11 -10.24
N VAL A 470 -42.78 24.39 -10.40
CA VAL A 470 -41.74 24.12 -9.40
C VAL A 470 -41.17 25.43 -8.85
N LEU A 471 -40.95 25.45 -7.54
CA LEU A 471 -40.02 26.38 -6.89
C LEU A 471 -38.73 25.64 -6.58
N GLU A 472 -37.68 25.94 -7.34
CA GLU A 472 -36.36 25.36 -7.13
C GLU A 472 -35.60 26.20 -6.10
N ILE A 473 -35.17 25.57 -5.00
CA ILE A 473 -34.33 26.25 -4.00
C ILE A 473 -32.86 26.05 -4.40
N PRO A 474 -32.09 27.14 -4.55
CA PRO A 474 -30.69 27.07 -4.94
C PRO A 474 -29.86 26.37 -3.86
N SER A 475 -28.90 25.59 -4.32
CA SER A 475 -27.75 25.09 -3.58
C SER A 475 -26.57 26.04 -3.76
N PHE A 476 -25.47 25.76 -3.05
CA PHE A 476 -24.25 26.54 -3.19
C PHE A 476 -23.65 26.47 -4.61
N GLU A 477 -23.79 25.34 -5.29
CA GLU A 477 -23.29 25.15 -6.67
C GLU A 477 -24.08 25.98 -7.70
N ASP A 478 -25.32 26.36 -7.38
CA ASP A 478 -26.16 27.17 -8.27
C ASP A 478 -25.85 28.67 -8.17
N LEU A 479 -25.07 29.10 -7.16
CA LEU A 479 -24.76 30.52 -6.96
C LEU A 479 -23.76 31.01 -8.02
N PRO A 480 -24.05 32.11 -8.73
CA PRO A 480 -23.16 32.68 -9.74
C PRO A 480 -22.03 33.47 -9.08
N LEU A 481 -21.12 32.75 -8.42
CA LEU A 481 -19.97 33.30 -7.70
C LEU A 481 -18.71 33.27 -8.58
N PRO A 482 -17.83 34.28 -8.53
CA PRO A 482 -16.51 34.23 -9.13
C PRO A 482 -15.70 33.03 -8.59
N PRO A 483 -14.86 32.37 -9.41
CA PRO A 483 -14.13 31.16 -9.00
C PRO A 483 -13.33 31.32 -7.70
N GLU A 484 -12.63 32.44 -7.52
CA GLU A 484 -11.82 32.72 -6.33
C GLU A 484 -12.66 32.86 -5.06
N LEU A 485 -13.80 33.55 -5.16
CA LEU A 485 -14.74 33.71 -4.06
C LEU A 485 -15.40 32.38 -3.72
N ARG A 486 -15.79 31.59 -4.73
CA ARG A 486 -16.34 30.24 -4.55
C ARG A 486 -15.35 29.35 -3.79
N GLN A 487 -14.08 29.31 -4.20
CA GLN A 487 -13.06 28.49 -3.54
C GLN A 487 -12.85 28.91 -2.07
N THR A 488 -12.89 30.22 -1.80
CA THR A 488 -12.80 30.76 -0.44
C THR A 488 -13.98 30.33 0.43
N ILE A 489 -15.20 30.41 -0.10
CA ILE A 489 -16.42 30.01 0.62
C ILE A 489 -16.46 28.49 0.84
N GLU A 490 -16.07 27.68 -0.14
CA GLU A 490 -15.94 26.22 0.00
C GLU A 490 -14.96 25.84 1.12
N LYS A 491 -13.82 26.54 1.17
CA LYS A 491 -12.84 26.37 2.25
C LYS A 491 -13.47 26.70 3.61
N ASN A 492 -14.20 27.80 3.74
CA ASN A 492 -14.89 28.17 4.97
C ASN A 492 -15.92 27.11 5.39
N TYR A 493 -16.75 26.60 4.46
CA TYR A 493 -17.66 25.49 4.74
C TYR A 493 -16.92 24.22 5.19
N SER A 494 -15.81 23.86 4.54
CA SER A 494 -15.01 22.69 4.90
C SER A 494 -14.35 22.79 6.28
N MET A 495 -14.06 24.02 6.73
CA MET A 495 -13.47 24.32 8.03
C MET A 495 -14.52 24.52 9.13
N GLY A 496 -15.81 24.53 8.79
CA GLY A 496 -16.92 24.76 9.73
C GLY A 496 -17.21 26.24 10.01
N PHE A 497 -16.60 27.17 9.28
CA PHE A 497 -16.83 28.62 9.36
C PHE A 497 -18.09 29.03 8.58
N ILE A 498 -19.25 28.53 9.03
CA ILE A 498 -20.53 28.69 8.32
C ILE A 498 -20.96 30.16 8.26
N ASN A 499 -20.79 30.92 9.34
CA ASN A 499 -21.19 32.33 9.38
C ASN A 499 -20.34 33.17 8.43
N ASP A 500 -19.03 32.95 8.39
CA ASP A 500 -18.11 33.67 7.50
C ASP A 500 -18.40 33.36 6.03
N ALA A 501 -18.74 32.10 5.72
CA ALA A 501 -19.21 31.69 4.41
C ALA A 501 -20.51 32.41 4.01
N LEU A 502 -21.50 32.48 4.91
CA LEU A 502 -22.77 33.15 4.64
C LEU A 502 -22.61 34.68 4.51
N GLU A 503 -21.78 35.30 5.34
CA GLU A 503 -21.51 36.74 5.25
C GLU A 503 -20.81 37.08 3.94
N SER A 504 -19.84 36.26 3.50
CA SER A 504 -19.18 36.44 2.20
C SER A 504 -20.17 36.40 1.03
N ILE A 505 -21.13 35.47 1.07
CA ILE A 505 -22.21 35.38 0.07
C ILE A 505 -23.11 36.62 0.14
N LYS A 506 -23.47 37.07 1.34
CA LYS A 506 -24.31 38.24 1.56
C LYS A 506 -23.65 39.52 1.05
N THR A 507 -22.39 39.75 1.39
CA THR A 507 -21.61 40.91 0.89
C THR A 507 -21.57 40.92 -0.63
N TYR A 508 -21.31 39.77 -1.28
CA TYR A 508 -21.31 39.68 -2.73
C TYR A 508 -22.69 39.95 -3.33
N SER A 509 -23.75 39.44 -2.70
CA SER A 509 -25.13 39.59 -3.18
C SER A 509 -25.61 41.04 -3.29
N HIS A 510 -25.12 41.94 -2.43
CA HIS A 510 -25.45 43.37 -2.48
C HIS A 510 -24.90 44.08 -3.72
N ASN A 511 -23.84 43.53 -4.33
CA ASN A 511 -23.21 44.08 -5.52
C ASN A 511 -23.71 43.43 -6.82
N SER A 512 -24.57 42.40 -6.74
CA SER A 512 -25.14 41.72 -7.91
C SER A 512 -26.38 42.45 -8.43
N LYS A 513 -26.50 42.56 -9.77
CA LYS A 513 -27.69 43.13 -10.43
C LYS A 513 -28.95 42.28 -10.23
N ASP A 514 -28.78 40.96 -10.13
CA ASP A 514 -29.83 40.02 -9.75
C ASP A 514 -29.43 39.34 -8.43
N ASN A 515 -30.09 39.73 -7.35
CA ASN A 515 -29.84 39.20 -6.01
C ASN A 515 -30.85 38.11 -5.61
N SER A 516 -31.82 37.77 -6.48
CA SER A 516 -32.94 36.89 -6.12
C SER A 516 -32.49 35.48 -5.75
N ILE A 517 -31.56 34.90 -6.52
CA ILE A 517 -30.98 33.58 -6.26
C ILE A 517 -30.19 33.55 -4.94
N PHE A 518 -29.46 34.63 -4.64
CA PHE A 518 -28.71 34.75 -3.40
C PHE A 518 -29.64 34.88 -2.20
N MET A 519 -30.71 35.68 -2.30
CA MET A 519 -31.70 35.82 -1.24
C MET A 519 -32.44 34.51 -0.98
N ASN A 520 -32.80 33.75 -2.02
CA ASN A 520 -33.38 32.41 -1.87
C ASN A 520 -32.42 31.41 -1.22
N TYR A 521 -31.10 31.59 -1.41
CA TYR A 521 -30.06 30.80 -0.74
C TYR A 521 -29.76 31.26 0.70
N LEU A 522 -29.86 32.54 1.02
CA LEU A 522 -29.60 33.04 2.37
C LEU A 522 -30.83 32.88 3.28
N HIS A 523 -32.02 33.10 2.72
CA HIS A 523 -33.29 33.17 3.45
C HIS A 523 -34.37 32.30 2.79
N PRO A 524 -34.17 30.97 2.70
CA PRO A 524 -35.08 30.06 2.00
C PRO A 524 -36.49 30.08 2.61
N GLU A 525 -36.61 30.33 3.91
CA GLU A 525 -37.89 30.45 4.60
C GLU A 525 -38.80 31.53 4.02
N THR A 526 -38.24 32.61 3.46
CA THR A 526 -39.03 33.69 2.86
C THR A 526 -39.66 33.24 1.54
N ALA A 527 -38.88 32.56 0.69
CA ALA A 527 -39.37 31.94 -0.55
C ALA A 527 -40.38 30.82 -0.28
N LEU A 528 -40.22 30.08 0.83
CA LEU A 528 -41.08 28.95 1.19
C LEU A 528 -42.37 29.36 1.91
N ALA A 529 -42.43 30.52 2.56
CA ALA A 529 -43.58 30.93 3.37
C ALA A 529 -44.90 31.04 2.59
N HIS A 530 -44.84 31.35 1.29
CA HIS A 530 -46.01 31.63 0.46
C HIS A 530 -46.09 30.79 -0.82
N SER A 531 -45.26 29.75 -0.96
CA SER A 531 -45.23 28.95 -2.19
C SER A 531 -46.42 27.99 -2.26
N SER A 532 -47.24 28.12 -3.31
CA SER A 532 -48.21 27.10 -3.73
C SER A 532 -47.62 26.07 -4.69
N LYS A 533 -46.35 26.26 -5.11
CA LYS A 533 -45.63 25.41 -6.06
C LYS A 533 -44.99 24.20 -5.36
N CYS A 534 -44.74 23.15 -6.14
CA CYS A 534 -43.90 22.03 -5.70
C CYS A 534 -42.48 22.54 -5.46
N VAL A 535 -41.95 22.34 -4.26
CA VAL A 535 -40.60 22.76 -3.90
C VAL A 535 -39.62 21.63 -4.18
N ILE A 536 -38.47 21.93 -4.77
CA ILE A 536 -37.38 20.94 -4.95
C ILE A 536 -36.07 21.53 -4.43
N MET A 537 -35.32 20.72 -3.68
CA MET A 537 -34.02 21.09 -3.14
C MET A 537 -33.12 19.88 -2.91
N THR A 538 -31.85 20.12 -2.58
CA THR A 538 -30.94 19.04 -2.20
C THR A 538 -31.17 18.59 -0.75
N HIS A 539 -30.79 17.36 -0.40
CA HIS A 539 -30.75 16.84 0.99
C HIS A 539 -29.97 17.79 1.90
N ALA A 540 -28.82 18.22 1.39
CA ALA A 540 -27.94 19.18 2.00
C ALA A 540 -28.67 20.45 2.45
N ARG A 541 -29.60 20.93 1.60
CA ARG A 541 -30.38 22.13 1.86
C ARG A 541 -31.57 21.86 2.77
N PHE A 542 -32.28 20.77 2.54
CA PHE A 542 -33.40 20.33 3.36
C PHE A 542 -33.03 20.25 4.85
N LEU A 543 -31.85 19.71 5.16
CA LEU A 543 -31.35 19.57 6.54
C LEU A 543 -31.04 20.90 7.24
N THR A 544 -31.01 22.02 6.52
CA THR A 544 -30.81 23.36 7.11
C THR A 544 -32.13 24.07 7.43
N LEU A 545 -33.27 23.52 7.00
CA LEU A 545 -34.57 24.16 7.18
C LEU A 545 -35.10 23.98 8.60
N PRO A 546 -35.71 25.01 9.20
CA PRO A 546 -36.34 24.89 10.51
C PRO A 546 -37.67 24.13 10.42
N ASN A 547 -37.98 23.31 11.42
CA ASN A 547 -39.20 22.49 11.50
C ASN A 547 -40.50 23.26 11.25
N ARG A 548 -40.55 24.56 11.61
CA ARG A 548 -41.72 25.43 11.38
C ARG A 548 -42.09 25.55 9.89
N VAL A 549 -41.11 25.56 8.99
CA VAL A 549 -41.31 25.67 7.55
C VAL A 549 -41.85 24.36 6.99
N LEU A 550 -41.32 23.22 7.47
CA LEU A 550 -41.69 21.88 6.98
C LEU A 550 -43.16 21.53 7.23
N LYS A 551 -43.79 22.12 8.26
CA LYS A 551 -45.22 21.90 8.58
C LYS A 551 -46.17 22.30 7.45
N ASN A 552 -45.74 23.18 6.54
CA ASN A 552 -46.54 23.68 5.44
C ASN A 552 -46.52 22.77 4.21
N PHE A 553 -45.67 21.74 4.19
CA PHE A 553 -45.43 20.90 3.02
C PHE A 553 -45.76 19.42 3.28
N GLU A 554 -46.08 18.71 2.20
CA GLU A 554 -45.95 17.25 2.13
C GLU A 554 -44.52 16.92 1.72
N VAL A 555 -43.70 16.48 2.67
CA VAL A 555 -42.27 16.25 2.45
C VAL A 555 -42.03 14.85 1.87
N LEU A 556 -41.37 14.80 0.71
CA LEU A 556 -40.88 13.59 0.06
C LEU A 556 -39.35 13.65 0.01
N ILE A 557 -38.71 12.62 0.54
CA ILE A 557 -37.25 12.46 0.49
C ILE A 557 -36.98 11.29 -0.46
N ASP A 558 -36.26 11.56 -1.55
CA ASP A 558 -35.89 10.55 -2.54
C ASP A 558 -34.41 10.17 -2.35
N GLU A 559 -34.09 8.88 -2.48
CA GLU A 559 -32.80 8.30 -2.09
C GLU A 559 -32.46 8.42 -0.58
N ASP A 560 -31.36 7.78 -0.17
CA ASP A 560 -30.94 7.74 1.23
C ASP A 560 -30.38 9.11 1.70
N ILE A 561 -31.07 9.75 2.64
CA ILE A 561 -30.67 11.01 3.27
C ILE A 561 -29.62 10.85 4.38
N LEU A 562 -29.43 9.64 4.91
CA LEU A 562 -28.58 9.39 6.08
C LEU A 562 -27.12 9.76 5.81
N TYR A 563 -26.61 9.49 4.60
CA TYR A 563 -25.24 9.87 4.23
C TYR A 563 -25.01 11.39 4.33
N THR A 564 -25.97 12.18 3.83
CA THR A 564 -25.91 13.64 3.90
C THR A 564 -26.06 14.14 5.34
N MET A 565 -26.90 13.48 6.15
CA MET A 565 -27.02 13.80 7.58
C MET A 565 -25.70 13.61 8.31
N LEU A 566 -25.05 12.46 8.14
CA LEU A 566 -23.80 12.12 8.83
C LEU A 566 -22.63 13.03 8.43
N THR A 567 -22.58 13.46 7.18
CA THR A 567 -21.48 14.30 6.66
C THR A 567 -21.64 15.78 7.00
N ARG A 568 -22.86 16.30 7.12
CA ARG A 568 -23.13 17.71 7.45
C ARG A 568 -23.32 18.01 8.93
N THR A 569 -23.65 17.02 9.75
CA THR A 569 -23.69 17.17 11.22
C THR A 569 -22.33 16.89 11.86
N ALA A 570 -21.31 17.68 11.51
CA ALA A 570 -19.97 17.65 12.12
C ALA A 570 -19.93 18.02 13.63
N LEU A 571 -21.06 17.88 14.33
CA LEU A 571 -21.27 18.03 15.76
C LEU A 571 -22.17 16.92 16.33
N PHE A 572 -22.08 15.69 15.82
CA PHE A 572 -22.38 14.52 16.66
C PHE A 572 -21.25 14.34 17.69
N LYS A 573 -21.22 15.22 18.70
CA LYS A 573 -20.76 14.78 20.03
C LYS A 573 -21.70 13.65 20.41
N PHE A 574 -21.14 12.47 20.67
CA PHE A 574 -21.81 11.36 21.34
C PHE A 574 -22.36 11.85 22.69
N LEU A 575 -23.53 12.47 22.69
CA LEU A 575 -24.43 12.52 23.83
C LEU A 575 -25.35 11.31 23.67
N LEU A 576 -24.78 10.14 23.98
CA LEU A 576 -25.54 9.12 24.68
C LEU A 576 -25.90 9.72 26.04
N SER A 577 -26.91 10.58 26.09
CA SER A 577 -27.63 10.79 27.33
C SER A 577 -28.43 9.51 27.57
N LYS A 578 -28.10 8.87 28.70
CA LYS A 578 -28.99 7.96 29.40
C LYS A 578 -30.42 8.50 29.32
N LYS A 579 -31.31 7.74 28.68
CA LYS A 579 -32.75 7.53 28.95
C LYS A 579 -33.49 7.27 27.64
N LEU A 580 -33.55 5.99 27.26
CA LEU A 580 -34.77 5.25 26.98
C LEU A 580 -34.49 3.78 27.31
#